data_AF-A3F7Y1-F1
#
_entry.id   AF-A3F7Y1-F1
#
_cell.length_a   1.000
_cell.length_b   1.000
_cell.length_c   1.000
_cell.angle_alpha   90.00
_cell.angle_beta   90.00
_cell.angle_gamma   90.00
#
_symmetry.space_group_name_H-M   'P 1'
#
loop_
_entity.id
_entity.type
_entity.pdbx_description
1 polymer ?
#
loop_
_entity_poly.entity_id
_entity_poly.type
_entity_poly.pdbx_seq_one_letter_code
_entity_poly.pdbx_strand_id
1 'polypeptide(L)'
;AAKMPPEAVHMSRMIDAVYFPILCILLVGTFHMHFMLLAGDWDFWLDWKDRQWWPVVTPIVGMMYCSALMYYLWVNYRLPFGATLCVVCLLIGEWLTRYWGFYWWSHYPINFVLPSTMIPGALMLDTILLLTGNWLVTALLGGGFWGLFFYPGNWPIFGPTHLPLVVEGVLLSVADYTGFLYVRTGTPEYVRLIEQGSLRTFGGHTTVIAAFFAAFVSMLMFCVWWYLGKIYCTAFFYVKGERGRISQKDDVTAFGEEGFPEG
;
A
#
# COMPACT_ATOMS: atom_id res chain seq x y z
N ALA A 1 10.94 14.93 -26.83
CA ALA A 1 10.25 16.21 -26.58
C ALA A 1 10.81 17.39 -27.39
N ALA A 2 12.14 17.59 -27.48
CA ALA A 2 12.75 18.77 -28.13
C ALA A 2 12.57 18.90 -29.66
N LYS A 3 12.00 17.90 -30.34
CA LYS A 3 11.71 17.91 -31.80
C LYS A 3 10.22 17.92 -32.14
N MET A 4 9.33 18.00 -31.14
CA MET A 4 7.89 17.96 -31.37
C MET A 4 7.33 19.37 -31.61
N PRO A 5 6.39 19.55 -32.55
CA PRO A 5 5.72 20.83 -32.75
C PRO A 5 5.02 21.28 -31.46
N PRO A 6 4.86 22.59 -31.23
CA PRO A 6 4.28 23.12 -30.00
C PRO A 6 2.87 22.57 -29.71
N GLU A 7 2.10 22.28 -30.77
CA GLU A 7 0.79 21.63 -30.67
C GLU A 7 0.87 20.20 -30.12
N ALA A 8 1.86 19.42 -30.55
CA ALA A 8 2.06 18.05 -30.05
C ALA A 8 2.51 18.05 -28.58
N VAL A 9 3.31 19.04 -28.15
CA VAL A 9 3.67 19.21 -26.74
C VAL A 9 2.43 19.57 -25.90
N HIS A 10 1.57 20.45 -26.42
CA HIS A 10 0.32 20.79 -25.73
C HIS A 10 -0.61 19.58 -25.60
N MET A 11 -0.80 18.83 -26.69
CA MET A 11 -1.61 17.61 -26.69
C MET A 11 -1.07 16.56 -25.72
N SER A 12 0.25 16.34 -25.68
CA SER A 12 0.89 15.43 -24.71
C SER A 12 0.56 15.83 -23.27
N ARG A 13 0.66 17.12 -22.93
CA ARG A 13 0.33 17.61 -21.58
C ARG A 13 -1.15 17.45 -21.25
N MET A 14 -2.03 17.59 -22.24
CA MET A 14 -3.46 17.34 -22.05
C MET A 14 -3.73 15.86 -21.77
N ILE A 15 -3.04 14.95 -22.48
CA ILE A 15 -3.13 13.51 -22.23
C ILE A 15 -2.65 13.20 -20.81
N ASP A 16 -1.51 13.76 -20.38
CA ASP A 16 -0.99 13.57 -19.02
C ASP A 16 -2.00 14.07 -17.96
N ALA A 17 -2.61 15.23 -18.21
CA ALA A 17 -3.61 15.84 -17.32
C ALA A 17 -4.91 15.04 -17.21
N VAL A 18 -5.23 14.20 -18.21
CA VAL A 18 -6.39 13.30 -18.18
C VAL A 18 -6.02 11.95 -17.59
N TYR A 19 -4.87 11.40 -18.00
CA TYR A 19 -4.42 10.07 -17.60
C TYR A 19 -4.13 9.98 -16.10
N PHE A 20 -3.42 10.97 -15.54
CA PHE A 20 -2.99 10.91 -14.15
C PHE A 20 -4.16 10.91 -13.15
N PRO A 21 -5.20 11.76 -13.27
CA PRO A 21 -6.39 11.66 -12.43
C PRO A 21 -7.13 10.33 -12.55
N ILE A 22 -7.23 9.77 -13.75
CA ILE A 22 -7.85 8.45 -13.96
C ILE A 22 -7.08 7.37 -13.20
N LEU A 23 -5.74 7.38 -13.30
CA LEU A 23 -4.88 6.47 -12.55
C LEU A 23 -5.11 6.61 -11.03
N CYS A 24 -5.14 7.84 -10.51
CA CYS A 24 -5.40 8.10 -9.09
C CYS A 24 -6.77 7.56 -8.64
N ILE A 25 -7.83 7.80 -9.40
CA ILE A 25 -9.18 7.30 -9.06
C ILE A 25 -9.22 5.77 -9.08
N LEU A 26 -8.59 5.14 -10.08
CA LEU A 26 -8.51 3.69 -10.16
C LEU A 26 -7.73 3.10 -8.98
N LEU A 27 -6.62 3.73 -8.58
CA LEU A 27 -5.84 3.31 -7.41
C LEU A 27 -6.65 3.48 -6.12
N VAL A 28 -7.29 4.62 -5.93
CA VAL A 28 -8.19 4.87 -4.77
C VAL A 28 -9.28 3.80 -4.69
N GLY A 29 -9.86 3.38 -5.82
CA GLY A 29 -10.88 2.31 -5.79
C GLY A 29 -10.28 0.94 -5.52
N THR A 30 -9.36 0.50 -6.38
CA THR A 30 -8.87 -0.89 -6.42
C THR A 30 -7.95 -1.23 -5.25
N PHE A 31 -6.99 -0.34 -4.92
CA PHE A 31 -6.09 -0.58 -3.81
C PHE A 31 -6.83 -0.52 -2.48
N HIS A 32 -7.75 0.45 -2.31
CA HIS A 32 -8.55 0.55 -1.10
C HIS A 32 -9.43 -0.68 -0.90
N MET A 33 -10.11 -1.19 -1.94
CA MET A 33 -10.88 -2.44 -1.83
C MET A 33 -9.99 -3.62 -1.44
N HIS A 34 -8.84 -3.78 -2.09
CA HIS A 34 -7.90 -4.86 -1.76
C HIS A 34 -7.40 -4.77 -0.31
N PHE A 35 -6.98 -3.58 0.11
CA PHE A 35 -6.46 -3.35 1.45
C PHE A 35 -7.55 -3.50 2.51
N MET A 36 -8.74 -2.97 2.27
CA MET A 36 -9.91 -3.10 3.14
C MET A 36 -10.28 -4.57 3.38
N LEU A 37 -10.27 -5.41 2.34
CA LEU A 37 -10.67 -6.81 2.47
C LEU A 37 -9.64 -7.70 3.20
N LEU A 38 -8.37 -7.29 3.24
CA LEU A 38 -7.29 -8.12 3.79
C LEU A 38 -6.71 -7.60 5.11
N ALA A 39 -6.62 -6.28 5.25
CA ALA A 39 -6.03 -5.60 6.40
C ALA A 39 -6.97 -4.54 7.03
N GLY A 40 -8.15 -4.32 6.44
CA GLY A 40 -9.05 -3.23 6.81
C GLY A 40 -9.47 -3.26 8.27
N ASP A 41 -9.71 -4.44 8.84
CA ASP A 41 -10.17 -4.54 10.23
C ASP A 41 -9.17 -3.95 11.23
N TRP A 42 -7.87 -4.17 11.04
CA TRP A 42 -6.81 -3.56 11.86
C TRP A 42 -6.63 -2.07 11.57
N ASP A 43 -6.98 -1.62 10.38
CA ASP A 43 -6.86 -0.22 10.00
C ASP A 43 -8.06 0.63 10.43
N PHE A 44 -9.26 0.04 10.49
CA PHE A 44 -10.50 0.71 10.89
C PHE A 44 -10.50 1.15 12.34
N TRP A 45 -10.01 0.31 13.23
CA TRP A 45 -10.24 0.49 14.65
C TRP A 45 -8.95 0.76 15.40
N LEU A 46 -8.98 1.70 16.32
CA LEU A 46 -7.85 2.01 17.18
C LEU A 46 -7.52 0.85 18.13
N ASP A 47 -8.54 0.20 18.69
CA ASP A 47 -8.39 -0.92 19.61
C ASP A 47 -7.91 -2.21 18.93
N TRP A 48 -7.79 -2.24 17.60
CA TRP A 48 -7.20 -3.35 16.85
C TRP A 48 -5.72 -3.13 16.51
N LYS A 49 -5.18 -1.91 16.68
CA LYS A 49 -3.79 -1.58 16.35
C LYS A 49 -2.83 -2.08 17.43
N ASP A 50 -2.60 -3.39 17.41
CA ASP A 50 -1.82 -4.11 18.41
C ASP A 50 -0.32 -4.20 18.07
N ARG A 51 0.40 -5.02 18.82
CA ARG A 51 1.85 -5.19 18.69
C ARG A 51 2.26 -6.35 17.79
N GLN A 52 1.33 -7.24 17.42
CA GLN A 52 1.62 -8.45 16.68
C GLN A 52 0.98 -8.45 15.30
N TRP A 53 -0.35 -8.35 15.21
CA TRP A 53 -1.06 -8.60 13.96
C TRP A 53 -1.10 -7.36 13.06
N TRP A 54 -1.42 -6.20 13.61
CA TRP A 54 -1.39 -4.94 12.87
C TRP A 54 -0.04 -4.66 12.17
N PRO A 55 1.12 -4.70 12.87
CA PRO A 55 2.42 -4.48 12.22
C PRO A 55 2.87 -5.61 11.30
N VAL A 56 2.15 -6.72 11.22
CA VAL A 56 2.43 -7.82 10.27
C VAL A 56 1.53 -7.71 9.05
N VAL A 57 0.22 -7.72 9.25
CA VAL A 57 -0.75 -7.81 8.16
C VAL A 57 -0.73 -6.54 7.30
N THR A 58 -0.75 -5.36 7.93
CA THR A 58 -0.82 -4.07 7.22
C THR A 58 0.34 -3.86 6.23
N PRO A 59 1.63 -3.95 6.62
CA PRO A 59 2.73 -3.79 5.67
C PRO A 59 2.80 -4.91 4.63
N ILE A 60 2.44 -6.15 4.96
CA ILE A 60 2.44 -7.25 3.97
C ILE A 60 1.41 -6.98 2.86
N VAL A 61 0.20 -6.58 3.23
CA VAL A 61 -0.88 -6.26 2.28
C VAL A 61 -0.60 -4.97 1.53
N GLY A 62 -0.13 -3.92 2.21
CA GLY A 62 0.17 -2.63 1.58
C GLY A 62 1.27 -2.73 0.51
N MET A 63 2.24 -3.64 0.68
CA MET A 63 3.33 -3.85 -0.28
C MET A 63 2.84 -4.34 -1.65
N MET A 64 1.74 -5.09 -1.67
CA MET A 64 1.24 -5.78 -2.85
C MET A 64 1.01 -4.81 -4.03
N TYR A 65 0.14 -3.83 -3.84
CA TYR A 65 -0.15 -2.81 -4.86
C TYR A 65 1.04 -1.89 -5.12
N CYS A 66 1.79 -1.51 -4.07
CA CYS A 66 2.96 -0.65 -4.21
C CYS A 66 3.97 -1.27 -5.18
N SER A 67 4.26 -2.57 -5.02
CA SER A 67 5.20 -3.28 -5.89
C SER A 67 4.72 -3.37 -7.34
N ALA A 68 3.44 -3.69 -7.57
CA ALA A 68 2.89 -3.77 -8.91
C ALA A 68 2.87 -2.40 -9.62
N LEU A 69 2.52 -1.32 -8.91
CA LEU A 69 2.54 0.02 -9.48
C LEU A 69 3.97 0.54 -9.71
N MET A 70 4.90 0.20 -8.81
CA MET A 70 6.32 0.49 -9.00
C MET A 70 6.84 -0.17 -10.28
N TYR A 71 6.46 -1.43 -10.58
CA TYR A 71 6.78 -2.04 -11.87
C TYR A 71 6.27 -1.19 -13.02
N TYR A 72 4.98 -0.86 -13.02
CA TYR A 72 4.34 -0.12 -14.11
C TYR A 72 5.02 1.23 -14.36
N LEU A 73 5.21 2.03 -13.32
CA LEU A 73 5.76 3.39 -13.44
C LEU A 73 7.27 3.40 -13.69
N TRP A 74 8.02 2.47 -13.09
CA TRP A 74 9.48 2.43 -13.27
C TRP A 74 9.89 1.82 -14.60
N VAL A 75 9.29 0.69 -14.98
CA VAL A 75 9.70 -0.04 -16.19
C VAL A 75 9.26 0.70 -17.45
N ASN A 76 8.03 1.22 -17.47
CA ASN A 76 7.47 1.86 -18.67
C ASN A 76 7.80 3.35 -18.77
N TYR A 77 7.83 4.08 -17.65
CA TYR A 77 7.96 5.54 -17.65
C TYR A 77 9.18 6.08 -16.89
N ARG A 78 9.96 5.22 -16.22
CA ARG A 78 11.11 5.60 -15.37
C ARG A 78 10.74 6.64 -14.29
N LEU A 79 9.52 6.56 -13.76
CA LEU A 79 9.02 7.46 -12.72
C LEU A 79 9.24 6.86 -11.32
N PRO A 80 10.00 7.52 -10.43
CA PRO A 80 10.39 6.98 -9.12
C PRO A 80 9.44 7.38 -7.98
N PHE A 81 8.13 7.25 -8.18
CA PHE A 81 7.13 7.59 -7.15
C PHE A 81 5.98 6.57 -7.07
N GLY A 82 6.25 5.31 -7.43
CA GLY A 82 5.21 4.29 -7.52
C GLY A 82 4.62 3.91 -6.17
N ALA A 83 5.45 3.66 -5.16
CA ALA A 83 4.95 3.31 -3.83
C ALA A 83 4.25 4.50 -3.18
N THR A 84 4.84 5.69 -3.28
CA THR A 84 4.28 6.91 -2.69
C THR A 84 2.94 7.28 -3.31
N LEU A 85 2.77 7.16 -4.63
CA LEU A 85 1.48 7.36 -5.28
C LEU A 85 0.42 6.38 -4.76
N CYS A 86 0.76 5.08 -4.68
CA CYS A 86 -0.14 4.06 -4.12
C CYS A 86 -0.59 4.42 -2.70
N VAL A 87 0.35 4.71 -1.79
CA VAL A 87 0.03 4.98 -0.38
C VAL A 87 -0.73 6.29 -0.21
N VAL A 88 -0.41 7.34 -0.97
CA VAL A 88 -1.16 8.60 -0.90
C VAL A 88 -2.58 8.39 -1.42
N CYS A 89 -2.78 7.66 -2.51
CA CYS A 89 -4.11 7.31 -3.01
C CYS A 89 -4.91 6.48 -1.98
N LEU A 90 -4.28 5.50 -1.33
CA LEU A 90 -4.92 4.73 -0.26
C LEU A 90 -5.35 5.63 0.89
N LEU A 91 -4.43 6.46 1.41
CA LEU A 91 -4.70 7.37 2.52
C LEU A 91 -5.82 8.35 2.19
N ILE A 92 -5.83 8.91 0.98
CA ILE A 92 -6.95 9.75 0.53
C ILE A 92 -8.24 8.94 0.63
N GLY A 93 -8.30 7.77 -0.02
CA GLY A 93 -9.48 6.90 0.00
C GLY A 93 -9.97 6.56 1.42
N GLU A 94 -9.05 6.24 2.32
CA GLU A 94 -9.34 5.97 3.73
C GLU A 94 -9.87 7.22 4.44
N TRP A 95 -9.20 8.37 4.32
CA TRP A 95 -9.66 9.61 4.95
C TRP A 95 -11.05 10.03 4.48
N LEU A 96 -11.34 9.87 3.19
CA LEU A 96 -12.68 10.10 2.64
C LEU A 96 -13.72 9.19 3.33
N THR A 97 -13.43 7.89 3.47
CA THR A 97 -14.37 6.97 4.14
C THR A 97 -14.45 7.18 5.65
N ARG A 98 -13.36 7.54 6.34
CA ARG A 98 -13.37 7.85 7.77
C ARG A 98 -14.20 9.09 8.07
N TYR A 99 -14.05 10.14 7.26
CA TYR A 99 -14.78 11.37 7.48
C TYR A 99 -16.26 11.24 7.13
N TRP A 100 -16.60 10.82 5.90
CA TRP A 100 -18.00 10.79 5.47
C TRP A 100 -18.76 9.54 5.92
N GLY A 101 -18.10 8.39 5.98
CA GLY A 101 -18.74 7.13 6.38
C GLY A 101 -18.76 6.92 7.90
N PHE A 102 -17.60 6.96 8.54
CA PHE A 102 -17.51 6.65 9.98
C PHE A 102 -17.94 7.82 10.86
N TYR A 103 -17.42 9.02 10.62
CA TYR A 103 -17.70 10.19 11.45
C TYR A 103 -19.03 10.86 11.12
N TRP A 104 -19.26 11.24 9.87
CA TRP A 104 -20.46 11.99 9.48
C TRP A 104 -21.73 11.14 9.53
N TRP A 105 -21.70 9.93 8.93
CA TRP A 105 -22.87 9.05 8.86
C TRP A 105 -23.06 8.19 10.12
N SER A 106 -21.97 7.60 10.65
CA SER A 106 -22.05 6.61 11.73
C SER A 106 -21.67 7.16 13.12
N HIS A 107 -21.27 8.44 13.20
CA HIS A 107 -20.95 9.15 14.45
C HIS A 107 -19.82 8.53 15.30
N TYR A 108 -18.89 7.78 14.71
CA TYR A 108 -17.67 7.37 15.39
C TYR A 108 -16.68 8.54 15.45
N PRO A 109 -16.00 8.78 16.59
CA PRO A 109 -15.04 9.87 16.68
C PRO A 109 -13.82 9.59 15.81
N ILE A 110 -13.30 10.63 15.13
CA ILE A 110 -12.16 10.48 14.21
C ILE A 110 -10.96 9.82 14.88
N ASN A 111 -10.65 10.17 16.14
CA ASN A 111 -9.54 9.59 16.88
C ASN A 111 -9.63 8.07 17.08
N PHE A 112 -10.84 7.49 17.03
CA PHE A 112 -11.05 6.05 17.15
C PHE A 112 -10.87 5.32 15.81
N VAL A 113 -11.07 6.03 14.69
CA VAL A 113 -11.07 5.46 13.33
C VAL A 113 -9.91 5.95 12.47
N LEU A 114 -8.85 6.47 13.09
CA LEU A 114 -7.68 6.99 12.38
C LEU A 114 -7.00 5.89 11.54
N PRO A 115 -6.68 6.17 10.26
CA PRO A 115 -5.98 5.24 9.39
C PRO A 115 -4.49 5.16 9.74
N SER A 116 -3.85 4.03 9.38
CA SER A 116 -2.40 3.84 9.52
C SER A 116 -1.67 4.54 8.38
N THR A 117 -0.45 5.04 8.63
CA THR A 117 0.41 5.59 7.59
C THR A 117 1.47 4.59 7.15
N MET A 118 1.68 4.48 5.84
CA MET A 118 2.78 3.74 5.23
C MET A 118 3.74 4.66 4.46
N ILE A 119 3.59 5.98 4.61
CA ILE A 119 4.38 6.98 3.88
C ILE A 119 5.90 6.81 4.10
N PRO A 120 6.41 6.61 5.34
CA PRO A 120 7.85 6.45 5.55
C PRO A 120 8.42 5.24 4.81
N GLY A 121 7.68 4.12 4.78
CA GLY A 121 8.06 2.92 4.03
C GLY A 121 8.02 3.17 2.52
N ALA A 122 6.99 3.86 2.02
CA ALA A 122 6.84 4.16 0.61
C ALA A 122 7.97 5.04 0.07
N LEU A 123 8.35 6.06 0.82
CA LEU A 123 9.48 6.93 0.48
C LEU A 123 10.79 6.13 0.42
N MET A 124 11.01 5.19 1.35
CA MET A 124 12.20 4.35 1.34
C MET A 124 12.22 3.39 0.13
N LEU A 125 11.09 2.79 -0.23
CA LEU A 125 10.97 1.96 -1.43
C LEU A 125 11.32 2.73 -2.70
N ASP A 126 10.69 3.89 -2.90
CA ASP A 126 10.88 4.71 -4.10
C ASP A 126 12.32 5.26 -4.18
N THR A 127 12.90 5.71 -3.06
CA THR A 127 14.28 6.20 -3.03
C THR A 127 15.32 5.11 -3.31
N ILE A 128 15.14 3.89 -2.78
CA ILE A 128 16.06 2.78 -3.08
C ILE A 128 15.97 2.39 -4.55
N LEU A 129 14.76 2.35 -5.13
CA LEU A 129 14.61 2.08 -6.57
C LEU A 129 15.26 3.17 -7.41
N LEU A 130 15.09 4.43 -7.04
CA LEU A 130 15.69 5.57 -7.72
C LEU A 130 17.23 5.53 -7.68
N LEU A 131 17.81 5.24 -6.51
CA LEU A 131 19.26 5.27 -6.31
C LEU A 131 19.97 4.05 -6.92
N THR A 132 19.36 2.87 -6.84
CA THR A 132 20.00 1.62 -7.26
C THR A 132 19.66 1.21 -8.69
N GLY A 133 18.51 1.67 -9.20
CA GLY A 133 17.95 1.27 -10.49
C GLY A 133 17.62 -0.23 -10.60
N ASN A 134 17.71 -0.99 -9.51
CA ASN A 134 17.62 -2.43 -9.51
C ASN A 134 16.47 -2.91 -8.62
N TRP A 135 15.47 -3.52 -9.25
CA TRP A 135 14.27 -4.02 -8.58
C TRP A 135 14.57 -5.08 -7.52
N LEU A 136 15.62 -5.89 -7.69
CA LEU A 136 16.00 -6.93 -6.72
C LEU A 136 16.59 -6.31 -5.45
N VAL A 137 17.38 -5.24 -5.59
CA VAL A 137 17.90 -4.49 -4.44
C VAL A 137 16.77 -3.78 -3.72
N THR A 138 15.82 -3.20 -4.45
CA THR A 138 14.59 -2.63 -3.88
C THR A 138 13.75 -3.68 -3.15
N ALA A 139 13.63 -4.89 -3.69
CA ALA A 139 12.90 -5.97 -3.04
C ALA A 139 13.51 -6.30 -1.67
N LEU A 140 14.85 -6.42 -1.60
CA LEU A 140 15.55 -6.78 -0.37
C LEU A 140 15.62 -5.62 0.63
N LEU A 141 16.24 -4.50 0.24
CA LEU A 141 16.46 -3.38 1.14
C LEU A 141 15.18 -2.58 1.35
N GLY A 142 14.47 -2.26 0.27
CA GLY A 142 13.24 -1.48 0.34
C GLY A 142 12.10 -2.26 0.98
N GLY A 143 11.93 -3.55 0.64
CA GLY A 143 10.99 -4.43 1.33
C GLY A 143 11.33 -4.62 2.80
N GLY A 144 12.62 -4.70 3.13
CA GLY A 144 13.12 -4.73 4.50
C GLY A 144 12.72 -3.49 5.31
N PHE A 145 13.06 -2.29 4.81
CA PHE A 145 12.74 -1.04 5.49
C PHE A 145 11.23 -0.76 5.56
N TRP A 146 10.46 -1.18 4.55
CA TRP A 146 9.01 -1.01 4.54
C TRP A 146 8.33 -1.61 5.78
N GLY A 147 8.64 -2.87 6.10
CA GLY A 147 8.09 -3.52 7.29
C GLY A 147 8.65 -2.93 8.59
N LEU A 148 9.94 -2.61 8.62
CA LEU A 148 10.60 -2.06 9.82
C LEU A 148 10.12 -0.64 10.19
N PHE A 149 9.80 0.19 9.20
CA PHE A 149 9.39 1.57 9.42
C PHE A 149 7.91 1.73 9.71
N PHE A 150 7.11 0.68 9.52
CA PHE A 150 5.68 0.74 9.75
C PHE A 150 5.33 1.12 11.19
N TYR A 151 5.77 0.34 12.18
CA TYR A 151 5.43 0.61 13.59
C TYR A 151 6.04 1.92 14.11
N PRO A 152 7.34 2.24 13.88
CA PRO A 152 7.91 3.52 14.26
C PRO A 152 7.26 4.72 13.57
N GLY A 153 6.85 4.58 12.31
CA GLY A 153 6.20 5.64 11.53
C GLY A 153 4.80 5.99 12.04
N ASN A 154 4.11 5.03 12.67
CA ASN A 154 2.79 5.21 13.23
C ASN A 154 2.79 5.54 14.74
N TRP A 155 3.89 5.25 15.44
CA TRP A 155 4.02 5.50 16.88
C TRP A 155 3.73 6.95 17.31
N PRO A 156 4.11 8.01 16.57
CA PRO A 156 3.74 9.37 16.93
C PRO A 156 2.22 9.64 16.94
N ILE A 157 1.46 8.87 16.17
CA ILE A 157 -0.01 9.01 16.05
C ILE A 157 -0.71 8.21 17.15
N PHE A 158 -0.32 6.95 17.33
CA PHE A 158 -1.02 6.01 18.23
C PHE A 158 -0.35 5.82 19.60
N GLY A 159 0.89 6.27 19.79
CA GLY A 159 1.59 6.22 21.07
C GLY A 159 0.76 6.73 22.26
N PRO A 160 0.08 7.90 22.15
CA PRO A 160 -0.76 8.42 23.22
C PRO A 160 -1.96 7.51 23.59
N THR A 161 -2.43 6.66 22.69
CA THR A 161 -3.61 5.81 22.94
C THR A 161 -3.28 4.56 23.76
N HIS A 162 -1.99 4.29 23.96
CA HIS A 162 -1.51 3.21 24.84
C HIS A 162 -1.37 3.64 26.30
N LEU A 163 -1.74 4.87 26.65
CA LEU A 163 -1.72 5.32 28.05
C LEU A 163 -2.67 4.46 28.91
N PRO A 164 -2.21 4.00 30.09
CA PRO A 164 -3.04 3.20 30.98
C PRO A 164 -4.09 4.07 31.69
N LEU A 165 -5.27 3.51 31.88
CA LEU A 165 -6.35 4.07 32.69
C LEU A 165 -7.05 2.97 33.48
N VAL A 166 -7.63 3.33 34.62
CA VAL A 166 -8.39 2.39 35.46
C VAL A 166 -9.87 2.77 35.41
N VAL A 167 -10.69 1.87 34.87
CA VAL A 167 -12.15 2.02 34.80
C VAL A 167 -12.77 0.87 35.55
N GLU A 168 -13.61 1.19 36.54
CA GLU A 168 -14.30 0.19 37.38
C GLU A 168 -13.36 -0.85 38.02
N GLY A 169 -12.11 -0.45 38.32
CA GLY A 169 -11.09 -1.32 38.91
C GLY A 169 -10.32 -2.20 37.92
N VAL A 170 -10.61 -2.09 36.62
CA VAL A 170 -9.91 -2.80 35.54
C VAL A 170 -8.94 -1.86 34.83
N LEU A 171 -7.72 -2.34 34.58
CA LEU A 171 -6.71 -1.63 33.80
C LEU A 171 -7.03 -1.77 32.30
N LEU A 172 -7.24 -0.66 31.62
CA LEU A 172 -7.46 -0.57 30.18
C LEU A 172 -6.47 0.42 29.55
N SER A 173 -6.25 0.32 28.24
CA SER A 173 -5.63 1.41 27.48
C SER A 173 -6.70 2.44 27.06
N VAL A 174 -6.28 3.65 26.70
CA VAL A 174 -7.18 4.63 26.06
C VAL A 174 -7.83 4.06 24.80
N ALA A 175 -7.09 3.24 24.04
CA ALA A 175 -7.62 2.55 22.86
C ALA A 175 -8.75 1.57 23.21
N ASP A 176 -8.55 0.70 24.20
CA ASP A 176 -9.57 -0.26 24.62
C ASP A 176 -10.81 0.43 25.21
N TYR A 177 -10.60 1.50 25.99
CA TYR A 177 -11.70 2.26 26.57
C TYR A 177 -12.53 2.99 25.52
N THR A 178 -11.91 3.57 24.49
CA THR A 178 -12.66 4.16 23.38
C THR A 178 -13.44 3.09 22.60
N GLY A 179 -12.85 1.91 22.35
CA GLY A 179 -13.56 0.78 21.75
C GLY A 179 -14.75 0.26 22.57
N PHE A 180 -14.66 0.35 23.90
CA PHE A 180 -15.76 0.00 24.82
C PHE A 180 -16.88 1.05 24.83
N LEU A 181 -16.54 2.35 24.85
CA LEU A 181 -17.52 3.43 24.89
C LEU A 181 -18.35 3.56 23.60
N TYR A 182 -17.71 3.38 22.45
CA TYR A 182 -18.36 3.52 21.15
C TYR A 182 -18.83 2.15 20.64
N VAL A 183 -20.07 1.82 20.98
CA VAL A 183 -20.69 0.52 20.68
C VAL A 183 -20.70 0.25 19.19
N ARG A 184 -20.08 -0.87 18.79
CA ARG A 184 -20.13 -1.41 17.43
C ARG A 184 -21.09 -2.59 17.38
N THR A 185 -22.21 -2.45 16.69
CA THR A 185 -23.29 -3.44 16.68
C THR A 185 -22.91 -4.80 16.08
N GLY A 186 -21.95 -4.84 15.16
CA GLY A 186 -21.52 -6.04 14.45
C GLY A 186 -20.11 -6.55 14.76
N THR A 187 -19.34 -5.86 15.60
CA THR A 187 -17.94 -6.21 15.90
C THR A 187 -17.72 -6.32 17.42
N PRO A 188 -18.17 -7.43 18.03
CA PRO A 188 -17.93 -7.69 19.44
C PRO A 188 -16.43 -7.94 19.70
N GLU A 189 -16.02 -7.75 20.95
CA GLU A 189 -14.61 -7.79 21.36
C GLU A 189 -13.89 -9.09 20.97
N TYR A 190 -14.55 -10.25 21.07
CA TYR A 190 -13.94 -11.55 20.79
C TYR A 190 -13.60 -11.78 19.31
N VAL A 191 -14.12 -10.97 18.38
CA VAL A 191 -13.76 -11.04 16.95
C VAL A 191 -12.39 -10.43 16.69
N ARG A 192 -11.90 -9.61 17.62
CA ARG A 192 -10.65 -8.89 17.50
C ARG A 192 -9.45 -9.84 17.50
N LEU A 193 -8.65 -9.76 16.44
CA LEU A 193 -7.40 -10.50 16.29
C LEU A 193 -6.22 -9.64 16.73
N ILE A 194 -5.90 -9.69 18.02
CA ILE A 194 -4.79 -8.96 18.63
C ILE A 194 -3.90 -9.91 19.45
N GLU A 195 -2.73 -9.44 19.85
CA GLU A 195 -1.86 -10.15 20.79
C GLU A 195 -2.59 -10.48 22.11
N GLN A 196 -2.81 -11.77 22.40
CA GLN A 196 -3.35 -12.28 23.67
C GLN A 196 -2.27 -12.92 24.57
N GLY A 197 -1.00 -12.88 24.13
CA GLY A 197 0.12 -13.55 24.77
C GLY A 197 0.16 -15.06 24.53
N SER A 198 1.35 -15.66 24.65
CA SER A 198 1.50 -17.12 24.60
C SER A 198 2.57 -17.59 25.59
N LEU A 199 2.55 -18.87 25.94
CA LEU A 199 3.59 -19.46 26.79
C LEU A 199 4.99 -19.45 26.13
N ARG A 200 5.08 -19.13 24.83
CA ARG A 200 6.32 -19.11 24.05
C ARG A 200 6.85 -17.69 23.83
N THR A 201 6.09 -16.66 24.20
CA THR A 201 6.51 -15.27 24.02
C THR A 201 7.31 -14.80 25.22
N PHE A 202 8.56 -14.40 24.99
CA PHE A 202 9.33 -13.62 25.93
C PHE A 202 8.87 -12.16 25.82
N GLY A 203 8.18 -11.67 26.86
CA GLY A 203 7.48 -10.39 26.84
C GLY A 203 8.36 -9.18 26.49
N GLY A 204 7.78 -8.17 25.83
CA GLY A 204 8.44 -6.90 25.50
C GLY A 204 9.11 -6.84 24.12
N HIS A 205 9.30 -7.97 23.44
CA HIS A 205 9.95 -8.02 22.12
C HIS A 205 8.98 -8.26 20.94
N THR A 206 7.69 -8.43 21.20
CA THR A 206 6.69 -8.82 20.18
C THR A 206 6.68 -7.87 18.98
N THR A 207 6.70 -6.56 19.21
CA THR A 207 6.69 -5.54 18.13
C THR A 207 7.88 -5.66 17.19
N VAL A 208 9.07 -5.87 17.75
CA VAL A 208 10.31 -5.98 16.97
C VAL A 208 10.28 -7.26 16.13
N ILE A 209 9.92 -8.38 16.74
CA ILE A 209 9.80 -9.67 16.03
C ILE A 209 8.76 -9.57 14.91
N ALA A 210 7.60 -8.98 15.19
CA ALA A 210 6.54 -8.73 14.23
C ALA A 210 7.03 -7.86 13.06
N ALA A 211 7.74 -6.76 13.33
CA ALA A 211 8.27 -5.88 12.29
C ALA A 211 9.33 -6.56 11.39
N PHE A 212 10.23 -7.37 11.97
CA PHE A 212 11.19 -8.15 11.18
C PHE A 212 10.52 -9.24 10.35
N PHE A 213 9.51 -9.91 10.91
CA PHE A 213 8.73 -10.90 10.19
C PHE A 213 7.97 -10.25 9.02
N ALA A 214 7.32 -9.12 9.28
CA ALA A 214 6.65 -8.31 8.27
C ALA A 214 7.61 -7.90 7.16
N ALA A 215 8.78 -7.37 7.50
CA ALA A 215 9.84 -7.01 6.57
C ALA A 215 10.24 -8.21 5.68
N PHE A 216 10.47 -9.38 6.28
CA PHE A 216 10.83 -10.59 5.53
C PHE A 216 9.75 -11.02 4.54
N VAL A 217 8.50 -11.07 4.98
CA VAL A 217 7.39 -11.46 4.10
C VAL A 217 7.13 -10.38 3.05
N SER A 218 7.27 -9.09 3.38
CA SER A 218 7.18 -7.98 2.44
C SER A 218 8.24 -8.06 1.33
N MET A 219 9.47 -8.53 1.61
CA MET A 219 10.48 -8.78 0.56
C MET A 219 9.99 -9.84 -0.45
N LEU A 220 9.37 -10.92 0.04
CA LEU A 220 8.82 -11.98 -0.82
C LEU A 220 7.60 -11.49 -1.61
N MET A 221 6.69 -10.78 -0.94
CA MET A 221 5.50 -10.22 -1.56
C MET A 221 5.85 -9.18 -2.62
N PHE A 222 6.90 -8.38 -2.41
CA PHE A 222 7.42 -7.48 -3.43
C PHE A 222 7.82 -8.27 -4.69
N CYS A 223 8.63 -9.33 -4.56
CA CYS A 223 9.00 -10.14 -5.73
C CYS A 223 7.79 -10.70 -6.47
N VAL A 224 6.83 -11.29 -5.75
CA VAL A 224 5.60 -11.86 -6.34
C VAL A 224 4.81 -10.78 -7.08
N TRP A 225 4.57 -9.65 -6.43
CA TRP A 225 3.74 -8.59 -6.99
C TRP A 225 4.44 -7.75 -8.06
N TRP A 226 5.76 -7.69 -8.04
CA TRP A 226 6.55 -7.18 -9.16
C TRP A 226 6.34 -8.01 -10.42
N TYR A 227 6.36 -9.34 -10.31
CA TYR A 227 6.06 -10.23 -11.43
C TYR A 227 4.59 -10.17 -11.85
N LEU A 228 3.65 -10.05 -10.90
CA LEU A 228 2.25 -9.81 -11.25
C LEU A 228 2.09 -8.47 -11.99
N GLY A 229 2.78 -7.41 -11.55
CA GLY A 229 2.86 -6.15 -12.27
C GLY A 229 3.36 -6.34 -13.70
N LYS A 230 4.42 -7.14 -13.89
CA LYS A 230 4.88 -7.53 -15.22
C LYS A 230 3.79 -8.17 -16.07
N ILE A 231 3.04 -9.12 -15.53
CA ILE A 231 1.96 -9.83 -16.23
C ILE A 231 0.79 -8.89 -16.56
N TYR A 232 0.36 -8.06 -15.61
CA TYR A 232 -0.77 -7.14 -15.84
C TYR A 232 -0.43 -6.00 -16.79
N CYS A 233 0.84 -5.63 -16.89
CA CYS A 233 1.32 -4.59 -17.78
C CYS A 233 1.80 -5.10 -19.14
N THR A 234 1.70 -6.41 -19.44
CA THR A 234 1.96 -6.90 -20.80
C THR A 234 0.76 -6.63 -21.71
N ALA A 235 0.95 -5.82 -22.73
CA ALA A 235 0.01 -5.71 -23.84
C ALA A 235 0.35 -6.81 -24.86
N PHE A 236 -0.62 -7.65 -25.20
CA PHE A 236 -0.49 -8.62 -26.30
C PHE A 236 -1.71 -8.55 -27.19
N PHE A 237 -1.51 -8.70 -28.50
CA PHE A 237 -2.58 -8.71 -29.48
C PHE A 237 -2.43 -9.90 -30.43
N TYR A 238 -3.56 -10.47 -30.82
CA TYR A 238 -3.61 -11.56 -31.78
C TYR A 238 -3.75 -10.98 -33.19
N VAL A 239 -2.72 -11.15 -34.01
CA VAL A 239 -2.76 -10.77 -35.42
C VAL A 239 -3.14 -11.98 -36.25
N LYS A 240 -4.14 -11.83 -37.12
CA LYS A 240 -4.45 -12.81 -38.15
C LYS A 240 -3.66 -12.48 -39.41
N GLY A 241 -2.70 -13.31 -39.76
CA GLY A 241 -1.93 -13.15 -41.01
C GLY A 241 -2.77 -13.45 -42.25
N GLU A 242 -2.24 -13.09 -43.42
CA GLU A 242 -2.92 -13.28 -44.73
C GLU A 242 -3.34 -14.73 -45.01
N ARG A 243 -2.62 -15.71 -44.44
CA ARG A 243 -2.95 -17.15 -44.53
C ARG A 243 -3.93 -17.64 -43.46
N GLY A 244 -4.57 -16.74 -42.72
CA GLY A 244 -5.54 -17.06 -41.67
C GLY A 244 -4.95 -17.57 -40.35
N ARG A 245 -3.61 -17.68 -40.24
CA ARG A 245 -2.94 -18.10 -39.00
C ARG A 245 -2.96 -16.96 -37.99
N ILE A 246 -3.46 -17.25 -36.79
CA ILE A 246 -3.47 -16.32 -35.67
C ILE A 246 -2.16 -16.47 -34.91
N SER A 247 -1.41 -15.39 -34.77
CA SER A 247 -0.18 -15.34 -33.98
C SER A 247 -0.31 -14.28 -32.89
N GLN A 248 0.08 -14.64 -31.66
CA GLN A 248 0.24 -13.67 -30.59
C GLN A 248 1.47 -12.79 -30.90
N LYS A 249 1.29 -11.48 -30.83
CA LYS A 249 2.37 -10.49 -30.80
C LYS A 249 2.30 -9.75 -29.48
N ASP A 250 3.42 -9.70 -28.78
CA ASP A 250 3.55 -8.91 -27.56
C ASP A 250 3.93 -7.49 -27.97
N ASP A 251 3.13 -6.50 -27.55
CA ASP A 251 3.35 -5.08 -27.84
C ASP A 251 4.35 -4.53 -26.84
N VAL A 252 5.63 -4.61 -27.18
CA VAL A 252 6.67 -3.81 -26.54
C VAL A 252 6.82 -2.57 -27.41
N THR A 253 6.10 -1.51 -27.05
CA THR A 253 6.16 -0.17 -27.67
C THR A 253 5.53 -0.04 -29.07
N ALA A 254 4.27 0.39 -29.12
CA ALA A 254 3.82 1.21 -30.24
C ALA A 254 4.67 2.50 -30.27
N PHE A 255 5.63 2.54 -31.21
CA PHE A 255 6.68 3.55 -31.46
C PHE A 255 7.99 3.43 -30.64
N GLY A 256 8.95 2.65 -31.15
CA GLY A 256 10.34 2.71 -30.68
C GLY A 256 11.37 1.91 -31.46
N GLU A 257 11.07 0.67 -31.87
CA GLU A 257 12.12 -0.26 -32.34
C GLU A 257 12.27 -0.43 -33.87
N GLU A 258 11.40 0.17 -34.68
CA GLU A 258 11.64 0.25 -36.13
C GLU A 258 12.48 1.49 -36.48
N GLY A 259 13.77 1.50 -36.12
CA GLY A 259 14.69 2.48 -36.71
C GLY A 259 15.94 2.94 -35.96
N PHE A 260 16.41 2.27 -34.91
CA PHE A 260 17.74 2.57 -34.35
C PHE A 260 18.65 1.34 -34.43
N PRO A 261 19.84 1.44 -35.07
CA PRO A 261 20.79 0.35 -35.08
C PRO A 261 21.31 0.11 -33.67
N GLU A 262 21.27 -1.15 -33.25
CA GLU A 262 21.96 -1.63 -32.05
C GLU A 262 23.44 -1.25 -32.15
N GLY A 263 23.90 -0.46 -31.18
CA GLY A 263 25.28 -0.03 -31.00
C GLY A 263 25.61 0.03 -29.52
#